data_AF-A0A9E2R1A6-F1
#
_entry.id   AF-A0A9E2R1A6-F1
#
_cell.length_a   1.000
_cell.length_b   1.000
_cell.length_c   1.000
_cell.angle_alpha   90.00
_cell.angle_beta   90.00
_cell.angle_gamma   90.00
#
_symmetry.space_group_name_H-M   'P 1'
#
loop_
_entity.id
_entity.type
_entity.pdbx_description
1 polymer ?
#
loop_
_entity_poly.entity_id
_entity_poly.type
_entity_poly.pdbx_seq_one_letter_code
_entity_poly.pdbx_strand_id
1 'polypeptide(L)'
;MPLQDLTPQLRTRLSRVERVVGIFVVLAAVLMLSGFVYYLYWTAEHKGWFLTKAPYFTFVRTAAGLNVGDPVKLMGFDVGTITRVDAMPPNEYYNVYIEFNIRSPYYGYLWTDSRVKVGATDFLGHRYLEVTKGSTGKPTYQENNHRLAGIWDDKEGGYLTITKSTKPYWLLADESPALTERLETLVSELEGALPGIL
;
A
#
# COMPACT_ATOMS: atom_id res chain seq x y z
N MET A 1 -21.10 -34.39 58.37
CA MET A 1 -20.29 -35.57 57.97
C MET A 1 -19.04 -35.04 57.27
N PRO A 2 -17.90 -34.91 57.97
CA PRO A 2 -16.68 -34.37 57.38
C PRO A 2 -15.87 -35.47 56.68
N LEU A 3 -15.12 -35.01 55.70
CA LEU A 3 -14.41 -35.74 54.66
C LEU A 3 -13.36 -36.71 55.21
N GLN A 4 -13.32 -37.89 54.59
CA GLN A 4 -12.37 -38.97 54.84
C GLN A 4 -10.96 -38.55 54.41
N ASP A 5 -10.09 -38.40 55.40
CA ASP A 5 -8.70 -37.98 55.24
C ASP A 5 -7.92 -39.01 54.39
N LEU A 6 -7.37 -38.54 53.27
CA LEU A 6 -6.54 -39.33 52.37
C LEU A 6 -5.20 -39.65 53.05
N THR A 7 -4.83 -40.93 53.13
CA THR A 7 -3.55 -41.36 53.71
C THR A 7 -2.35 -40.69 53.02
N PRO A 8 -1.26 -40.39 53.75
CA PRO A 8 -0.16 -39.53 53.28
C PRO A 8 0.56 -40.04 52.00
N GLN A 9 0.43 -41.32 51.69
CA GLN A 9 1.04 -41.93 50.50
C GLN A 9 0.33 -41.57 49.18
N LEU A 10 -0.99 -41.33 49.19
CA LEU A 10 -1.70 -40.86 47.99
C LEU A 10 -1.35 -39.40 47.66
N ARG A 11 -1.20 -38.56 48.69
CA ARG A 11 -0.95 -37.12 48.56
C ARG A 11 0.39 -36.81 47.87
N THR A 12 1.41 -37.64 48.10
CA THR A 12 2.75 -37.48 47.49
C THR A 12 2.81 -37.94 46.02
N ARG A 13 2.07 -39.01 45.67
CA ARG A 13 1.93 -39.46 44.27
C ARG A 13 1.18 -38.43 43.42
N LEU A 14 0.09 -37.89 43.96
CA LEU A 14 -0.74 -36.88 43.29
C LEU A 14 0.06 -35.60 42.99
N SER A 15 0.86 -35.12 43.96
CA SER A 15 1.73 -33.95 43.80
C SER A 15 2.79 -34.10 42.68
N ARG A 16 3.33 -35.30 42.48
CA ARG A 16 4.32 -35.55 41.41
C ARG A 16 3.65 -35.56 40.03
N VAL A 17 2.48 -36.17 39.92
CA VAL A 17 1.69 -36.20 38.68
C VAL A 17 1.23 -34.79 38.31
N GLU A 18 0.69 -34.03 39.26
CA GLU A 18 0.25 -32.65 39.05
C GLU A 18 1.39 -31.76 38.50
N ARG A 19 2.60 -31.89 39.05
CA ARG A 19 3.77 -31.13 38.59
C ARG A 19 4.22 -31.53 37.17
N VAL A 20 4.14 -32.81 36.84
CA VAL A 20 4.46 -33.32 35.48
C VAL A 20 3.42 -32.81 34.47
N VAL A 21 2.13 -32.83 34.83
CA VAL A 21 1.05 -32.30 33.99
C VAL A 21 1.23 -30.79 33.80
N GLY A 22 1.54 -30.04 34.87
CA GLY A 22 1.82 -28.60 34.78
C GLY A 22 2.99 -28.29 33.83
N ILE A 23 4.09 -29.03 33.93
CA ILE A 23 5.23 -28.88 33.01
C ILE A 23 4.82 -29.19 31.57
N PHE A 24 4.05 -30.25 31.34
CA PHE A 24 3.57 -30.62 30.00
C PHE A 24 2.70 -29.51 29.39
N VAL A 25 1.74 -28.97 30.15
CA VAL A 25 0.86 -27.89 29.68
C VAL A 25 1.65 -26.63 29.37
N VAL A 26 2.62 -26.26 30.21
CA VAL A 26 3.50 -25.11 29.95
C VAL A 26 4.35 -25.35 28.69
N LEU A 27 4.92 -26.54 28.52
CA LEU A 27 5.66 -26.91 27.31
C LEU A 27 4.80 -26.82 26.05
N ALA A 28 3.58 -27.35 26.11
CA ALA A 28 2.63 -27.28 25.01
C ALA A 28 2.24 -25.83 24.69
N ALA A 29 1.99 -25.00 25.70
CA ALA A 29 1.69 -23.59 25.51
C ALA A 29 2.87 -22.81 24.90
N VAL A 30 4.10 -23.07 25.35
CA VAL A 30 5.31 -22.45 24.78
C VAL A 30 5.51 -22.86 23.32
N LEU A 31 5.32 -24.15 22.99
CA LEU A 31 5.40 -24.64 21.61
C LEU A 31 4.32 -24.04 20.71
N MET A 32 3.10 -23.89 21.23
CA MET A 32 2.01 -23.26 20.49
C MET A 32 2.29 -21.77 20.23
N LEU A 33 2.76 -21.04 21.25
CA LEU A 33 3.11 -19.62 21.12
C LEU A 33 4.27 -19.42 20.15
N SER A 34 5.32 -20.25 20.21
CA SER A 34 6.45 -20.14 19.29
C SER A 34 6.02 -20.44 17.85
N GLY A 35 5.20 -21.46 17.62
CA GLY A 35 4.62 -21.76 16.31
C GLY A 35 3.76 -20.60 15.77
N PHE A 36 2.94 -20.00 16.62
CA PHE A 36 2.11 -18.85 16.25
C PHE A 36 2.94 -17.60 15.90
N VAL A 37 3.95 -17.28 16.71
CA VAL A 37 4.87 -16.16 16.44
C VAL A 37 5.65 -16.41 15.15
N TYR A 38 6.12 -17.63 14.92
CA TYR A 38 6.79 -18.01 13.68
C TYR A 38 5.87 -17.84 12.46
N TYR A 39 4.62 -18.31 12.57
CA TYR A 39 3.61 -18.15 11.53
C TYR A 39 3.30 -16.68 11.21
N LEU A 40 3.18 -15.84 12.23
CA LEU A 40 3.00 -14.39 12.08
C LEU A 40 4.19 -13.74 11.38
N TYR A 41 5.41 -14.09 11.79
CA TYR A 41 6.63 -13.58 11.18
C TYR A 41 6.73 -13.97 9.70
N TRP A 42 6.53 -15.25 9.41
CA TRP A 42 6.52 -15.79 8.05
C TRP A 42 5.48 -15.07 7.17
N THR A 43 4.26 -14.89 7.68
CA THR A 43 3.19 -14.18 6.96
C THR A 43 3.53 -12.72 6.69
N ALA A 44 4.11 -12.02 7.67
CA ALA A 44 4.46 -10.61 7.56
C ALA A 44 5.56 -10.37 6.52
N GLU A 45 6.55 -11.26 6.45
CA GLU A 45 7.63 -11.20 5.46
C GLU A 45 7.11 -11.42 4.03
N HIS A 46 6.26 -12.43 3.81
CA HIS A 46 5.68 -12.73 2.50
C HIS A 46 4.74 -11.62 2.00
N LYS A 47 4.07 -10.91 2.91
CA LYS A 47 3.24 -9.74 2.57
C LYS A 47 4.04 -8.44 2.44
N GLY A 48 5.36 -8.48 2.62
CA GLY A 48 6.23 -7.31 2.48
C GLY A 48 5.98 -6.22 3.51
N TRP A 49 5.49 -6.57 4.70
CA TRP A 49 5.15 -5.57 5.74
C TRP A 49 6.37 -4.79 6.23
N PHE A 50 7.55 -5.42 6.18
CA PHE A 50 8.82 -4.83 6.58
C PHE A 50 9.57 -4.14 5.43
N LEU A 51 9.02 -4.15 4.22
CA LEU A 51 9.65 -3.47 3.08
C LEU A 51 9.57 -1.96 3.26
N THR A 52 10.67 -1.30 2.91
CA THR A 52 10.74 0.16 2.84
C THR A 52 9.78 0.68 1.79
N LYS A 53 9.05 1.74 2.15
CA LYS A 53 7.98 2.35 1.35
C LYS A 53 8.36 3.78 1.04
N ALA A 54 8.48 4.10 -0.25
CA ALA A 54 8.66 5.45 -0.74
C ALA A 54 7.28 6.11 -0.95
N PRO A 55 7.00 7.23 -0.26
CA PRO A 55 5.75 7.93 -0.43
C PRO A 55 5.80 8.80 -1.70
N TYR A 56 4.71 8.84 -2.43
CA TYR A 56 4.52 9.71 -3.59
C TYR A 56 3.16 10.37 -3.49
N PHE A 57 3.00 11.47 -4.22
CA PHE A 57 1.67 12.03 -4.43
C PHE A 57 1.47 12.44 -5.89
N THR A 58 0.21 12.58 -6.26
CA THR A 58 -0.20 13.09 -7.56
C THR A 58 -1.51 13.87 -7.43
N PHE A 59 -1.86 14.57 -8.51
CA PHE A 59 -3.13 15.25 -8.64
C PHE A 59 -3.89 14.69 -9.82
N VAL A 60 -5.18 14.44 -9.63
CA VAL A 60 -6.09 13.95 -10.66
C VAL A 60 -7.36 14.81 -10.71
N ARG A 61 -8.06 14.78 -11.84
CA ARG A 61 -9.35 15.45 -12.02
C ARG A 61 -10.47 14.78 -11.26
N THR A 62 -10.43 13.44 -11.15
CA THR A 62 -11.48 12.64 -10.51
C THR A 62 -10.91 11.47 -9.73
N ALA A 63 -11.44 11.27 -8.52
CA ALA A 63 -11.19 10.09 -7.68
C ALA A 63 -12.25 8.99 -7.86
N ALA A 64 -13.19 9.15 -8.80
CA ALA A 64 -14.25 8.16 -9.00
C ALA A 64 -13.66 6.77 -9.24
N GLY A 65 -14.01 5.81 -8.38
CA GLY A 65 -13.53 4.44 -8.44
C GLY A 65 -12.18 4.17 -7.76
N LEU A 66 -11.56 5.18 -7.14
CA LEU A 66 -10.32 5.05 -6.37
C LEU A 66 -10.59 5.18 -4.87
N ASN A 67 -10.07 4.25 -4.09
CA ASN A 67 -10.19 4.18 -2.65
C ASN A 67 -8.82 4.01 -1.97
N VAL A 68 -8.76 4.40 -0.70
CA VAL A 68 -7.60 4.08 0.15
C VAL A 68 -7.46 2.57 0.26
N GLY A 69 -6.25 2.06 0.03
CA GLY A 69 -5.94 0.64 -0.02
C GLY A 69 -5.89 0.04 -1.42
N ASP A 70 -6.40 0.74 -2.44
CA ASP A 70 -6.33 0.26 -3.82
C ASP A 70 -4.88 0.10 -4.30
N PRO A 71 -4.61 -0.87 -5.19
CA PRO A 71 -3.26 -1.18 -5.62
C PRO A 71 -2.68 -0.07 -6.48
N VAL A 72 -1.37 0.12 -6.33
CA VAL A 72 -0.56 0.86 -7.30
C VAL A 72 0.22 -0.15 -8.13
N LYS A 73 0.05 -0.08 -9.45
CA LYS A 73 0.66 -0.99 -10.40
C LYS A 73 1.81 -0.36 -11.14
N LEU A 74 2.85 -1.16 -11.38
CA LEU A 74 3.96 -0.80 -12.24
C LEU A 74 4.27 -1.99 -13.14
N MET A 75 4.21 -1.78 -14.45
CA MET A 75 4.42 -2.85 -15.44
C MET A 75 3.53 -4.09 -15.20
N GLY A 76 2.30 -3.87 -14.72
CA GLY A 76 1.34 -4.93 -14.41
C GLY A 76 1.50 -5.60 -13.03
N PHE A 77 2.54 -5.26 -12.26
CA PHE A 77 2.76 -5.80 -10.91
C PHE A 77 2.17 -4.89 -9.82
N ASP A 78 1.62 -5.46 -8.76
CA ASP A 78 1.18 -4.72 -7.58
C ASP A 78 2.39 -4.30 -6.73
N VAL A 79 2.78 -3.04 -6.85
CA VAL A 79 4.02 -2.50 -6.24
C VAL A 79 3.76 -1.62 -5.02
N GLY A 80 2.52 -1.19 -4.83
CA GLY A 80 2.17 -0.20 -3.84
C GLY A 80 0.70 -0.18 -3.48
N THR A 81 0.32 0.81 -2.69
CA THR A 81 -1.08 1.03 -2.26
C THR A 81 -1.35 2.51 -2.08
N ILE A 82 -2.57 2.94 -2.43
CA ILE A 82 -3.07 4.28 -2.14
C ILE A 82 -3.24 4.45 -0.63
N THR A 83 -2.74 5.56 -0.08
CA THR A 83 -2.79 5.85 1.36
C THR A 83 -3.67 7.02 1.72
N ARG A 84 -3.91 7.97 0.80
CA ARG A 84 -4.81 9.10 1.03
C ARG A 84 -5.45 9.55 -0.28
N VAL A 85 -6.73 9.91 -0.22
CA VAL A 85 -7.49 10.50 -1.33
C VAL A 85 -8.32 11.64 -0.76
N ASP A 86 -8.00 12.88 -1.12
CA ASP A 86 -8.67 14.08 -0.61
C ASP A 86 -9.07 15.00 -1.76
N ALA A 87 -10.19 15.71 -1.58
CA ALA A 87 -10.53 16.82 -2.46
C ALA A 87 -9.65 18.03 -2.13
N MET A 88 -9.17 18.71 -3.16
CA MET A 88 -8.48 19.98 -3.00
C MET A 88 -9.47 21.12 -2.73
N PRO A 89 -9.01 22.22 -2.11
CA PRO A 89 -9.84 23.38 -1.88
C PRO A 89 -10.47 23.91 -3.19
N PRO A 90 -11.69 24.49 -3.14
CA PRO A 90 -12.44 24.89 -4.35
C PRO A 90 -11.76 25.92 -5.26
N ASN A 91 -10.74 26.62 -4.76
CA ASN A 91 -10.01 27.68 -5.46
C ASN A 91 -8.65 27.22 -6.00
N GLU A 92 -8.31 25.94 -5.88
CA GLU A 92 -7.08 25.39 -6.44
C GLU A 92 -7.27 24.87 -7.87
N TYR A 93 -6.16 24.80 -8.61
CA TYR A 93 -6.17 24.32 -10.00
C TYR A 93 -6.45 22.82 -10.11
N TYR A 94 -6.00 22.03 -9.13
CA TYR A 94 -6.21 20.59 -9.08
C TYR A 94 -7.45 20.26 -8.27
N ASN A 95 -8.17 19.21 -8.66
CA ASN A 95 -9.43 18.83 -7.99
C ASN A 95 -9.20 17.83 -6.86
N VAL A 96 -8.34 16.84 -7.09
CA VAL A 96 -8.15 15.70 -6.19
C VAL A 96 -6.67 15.47 -5.95
N TYR A 97 -6.32 15.31 -4.67
CA TYR A 97 -5.00 14.95 -4.20
C TYR A 97 -4.97 13.47 -3.81
N ILE A 98 -3.97 12.75 -4.30
CA ILE A 98 -3.78 11.34 -3.97
C ILE A 98 -2.36 11.10 -3.49
N GLU A 99 -2.22 10.53 -2.29
CA GLU A 99 -0.96 9.98 -1.78
C GLU A 99 -0.96 8.45 -1.90
N PHE A 100 0.20 7.90 -2.23
CA PHE A 100 0.39 6.47 -2.32
C PHE A 100 1.84 6.08 -2.01
N ASN A 101 2.02 4.84 -1.60
CA ASN A 101 3.34 4.29 -1.27
C ASN A 101 3.76 3.24 -2.28
N ILE A 102 5.02 3.29 -2.73
CA ILE A 102 5.65 2.23 -3.54
C ILE A 102 6.67 1.49 -2.69
N ARG A 103 6.62 0.16 -2.69
CA ARG A 103 7.52 -0.69 -1.90
C ARG A 103 8.86 -0.91 -2.60
N SER A 104 9.91 -1.17 -1.82
CA SER A 104 11.18 -1.70 -2.35
C SER A 104 10.96 -3.05 -3.06
N PRO A 105 11.66 -3.34 -4.17
CA PRO A 105 12.64 -2.49 -4.87
C PRO A 105 12.01 -1.58 -5.94
N TYR A 106 10.68 -1.54 -6.04
CA TYR A 106 9.97 -0.97 -7.18
C TYR A 106 10.10 0.54 -7.30
N TYR A 107 10.25 1.27 -6.19
CA TYR A 107 10.43 2.71 -6.26
C TYR A 107 11.73 3.13 -6.97
N GLY A 108 12.72 2.23 -7.08
CA GLY A 108 13.94 2.47 -7.86
C GLY A 108 13.70 2.59 -9.38
N TYR A 109 12.54 2.15 -9.87
CA TYR A 109 12.11 2.31 -11.26
C TYR A 109 11.35 3.61 -11.51
N LEU A 110 11.00 4.37 -10.47
CA LEU A 110 10.30 5.64 -10.59
C LEU A 110 11.28 6.79 -10.62
N TRP A 111 11.36 7.45 -11.77
CA TRP A 111 12.28 8.55 -12.02
C TRP A 111 11.51 9.86 -12.25
N THR A 112 12.21 10.97 -12.39
CA THR A 112 11.63 12.30 -12.61
C THR A 112 10.72 12.39 -13.85
N ASP A 113 10.89 11.48 -14.80
CA ASP A 113 10.07 11.36 -16.02
C ASP A 113 8.95 10.31 -15.92
N SER A 114 8.82 9.62 -14.79
CA SER A 114 7.68 8.74 -14.51
C SER A 114 6.37 9.53 -14.48
N ARG A 115 5.27 8.84 -14.81
CA ARG A 115 3.92 9.40 -14.84
C ARG A 115 2.96 8.49 -14.10
N VAL A 116 1.90 9.08 -13.56
CA VAL A 116 0.77 8.35 -12.97
C VAL A 116 -0.38 8.34 -13.97
N LYS A 117 -1.05 7.21 -14.11
CA LYS A 117 -2.26 7.04 -14.91
C LYS A 117 -3.31 6.38 -14.03
N VAL A 118 -4.58 6.65 -14.31
CA VAL A 118 -5.68 5.96 -13.62
C VAL A 118 -6.21 4.86 -14.52
N GLY A 119 -5.87 3.61 -14.19
CA GLY A 119 -6.34 2.42 -14.88
C GLY A 119 -7.71 1.96 -14.38
N ALA A 120 -8.37 1.11 -15.15
CA ALA A 120 -9.59 0.42 -14.75
C ALA A 120 -9.28 -1.06 -14.56
N THR A 121 -9.63 -1.61 -13.41
CA THR A 121 -9.50 -3.05 -13.14
C THR A 121 -10.55 -3.84 -13.91
N ASP A 122 -11.76 -3.29 -13.98
CA ASP A 122 -12.91 -3.88 -14.62
C ASP A 122 -13.89 -2.81 -15.13
N PHE A 123 -15.01 -3.26 -15.70
CA PHE A 123 -16.09 -2.39 -16.18
C PHE A 123 -17.05 -1.96 -15.06
N LEU A 124 -16.85 -2.42 -13.82
CA LEU A 124 -17.75 -2.16 -12.68
C LEU A 124 -17.33 -0.93 -11.86
N GLY A 125 -16.31 -0.21 -12.33
CA GLY A 125 -15.88 1.06 -11.75
C GLY A 125 -14.75 0.93 -10.73
N HIS A 126 -14.18 -0.27 -10.52
CA HIS A 126 -12.96 -0.41 -9.73
C HIS A 126 -11.75 0.09 -10.52
N ARG A 127 -11.01 1.03 -9.95
CA ARG A 127 -9.84 1.64 -10.59
C ARG A 127 -8.59 1.43 -9.76
N TYR A 128 -7.45 1.63 -10.39
CA TYR A 128 -6.14 1.54 -9.75
C TYR A 128 -5.23 2.64 -10.28
N LEU A 129 -4.18 2.95 -9.53
CA LEU A 129 -3.12 3.83 -10.04
C LEU A 129 -2.09 3.00 -10.77
N GLU A 130 -1.74 3.41 -11.99
CA GLU A 130 -0.63 2.86 -12.74
C GLU A 130 0.50 3.88 -12.79
N VAL A 131 1.71 3.46 -12.45
CA VAL A 131 2.92 4.28 -12.57
C VAL A 131 3.79 3.76 -13.69
N THR A 132 4.29 4.67 -14.53
CA THR A 132 5.23 4.32 -15.59
C THR A 132 6.64 4.30 -15.05
N LYS A 133 7.46 3.36 -15.55
CA LYS A 133 8.90 3.37 -15.27
C LYS A 133 9.55 4.61 -15.87
N GLY A 134 10.63 5.06 -15.25
CA GLY A 134 11.52 6.06 -15.81
C GLY A 134 12.22 5.57 -17.08
N SER A 135 12.66 6.53 -17.90
CA SER A 135 13.43 6.23 -19.11
C SER A 135 14.70 7.07 -19.21
N THR A 136 14.59 8.38 -19.03
CA THR A 136 15.69 9.35 -19.19
C THR A 136 15.91 10.22 -17.94
N GLY A 137 14.98 10.15 -16.99
CA GLY A 137 15.02 10.94 -15.76
C GLY A 137 16.08 10.49 -14.75
N LYS A 138 15.98 11.04 -13.54
CA LYS A 138 16.79 10.64 -12.38
C LYS A 138 15.94 9.85 -11.38
N PRO A 139 16.49 8.89 -10.63
CA PRO A 139 15.77 8.23 -9.54
C PRO A 139 15.17 9.26 -8.57
N THR A 140 13.90 9.07 -8.23
CA THR A 140 13.20 10.00 -7.32
C THR A 140 13.65 9.87 -5.88
N TYR A 141 14.10 8.68 -5.48
CA TYR A 141 14.61 8.39 -4.15
C TYR A 141 15.98 7.72 -4.21
N GLN A 142 16.84 8.06 -3.25
CA GLN A 142 18.06 7.32 -2.94
C GLN A 142 17.82 6.41 -1.74
N GLU A 143 18.25 5.16 -1.86
CA GLU A 143 18.25 4.19 -0.78
C GLU A 143 19.68 4.00 -0.23
N ASN A 144 19.82 4.01 1.09
CA ASN A 144 21.03 3.61 1.81
C ASN A 144 20.65 2.65 2.94
N ASN A 145 21.29 1.47 2.99
CA ASN A 145 21.02 0.43 3.99
C ASN A 145 19.51 0.09 4.12
N HIS A 146 18.83 -0.11 2.99
CA HIS A 146 17.40 -0.38 2.92
C HIS A 146 16.50 0.73 3.50
N ARG A 147 17.00 1.97 3.59
CA ARG A 147 16.23 3.13 4.05
C ARG A 147 16.32 4.26 3.04
N LEU A 148 15.24 5.03 2.92
CA LEU A 148 15.25 6.23 2.08
C LEU A 148 16.19 7.26 2.70
N ALA A 149 17.26 7.60 1.97
CA ALA A 149 18.29 8.53 2.40
C ALA A 149 18.07 9.92 1.80
N GLY A 150 17.58 9.98 0.56
CA GLY A 150 17.37 11.24 -0.14
C GLY A 150 16.19 11.21 -1.09
N ILE A 151 15.62 12.38 -1.33
CA ILE A 151 14.56 12.64 -2.30
C ILE A 151 15.07 13.64 -3.33
N TRP A 152 14.81 13.41 -4.61
CA TRP A 152 15.20 14.33 -5.67
C TRP A 152 14.38 15.62 -5.58
N ASP A 153 15.04 16.76 -5.71
CA ASP A 153 14.40 18.08 -5.86
C ASP A 153 14.66 18.61 -7.27
N ASP A 154 13.59 18.78 -8.05
CA ASP A 154 13.66 19.24 -9.44
C ASP A 154 14.10 20.70 -9.58
N LYS A 155 13.99 21.52 -8.53
CA LYS A 155 14.41 22.93 -8.54
C LYS A 155 15.90 23.07 -8.24
N GLU A 156 16.38 22.34 -7.24
CA GLU A 156 17.80 22.37 -6.85
C GLU A 156 18.68 21.47 -7.73
N GLY A 157 18.08 20.48 -8.41
CA GLY A 157 18.81 19.54 -9.27
C GLY A 157 19.68 18.57 -8.47
N GLY A 158 19.27 18.25 -7.25
CA GLY A 158 20.02 17.44 -6.30
C GLY A 158 19.11 16.65 -5.35
N TYR A 159 19.73 15.83 -4.49
CA TYR A 159 19.00 15.06 -3.49
C TYR A 159 19.00 15.78 -2.14
N LEU A 160 17.81 15.95 -1.59
CA LEU A 160 17.59 16.47 -0.25
C LEU A 160 17.49 15.34 0.76
N THR A 161 18.02 15.54 1.96
CA THR A 161 17.88 14.59 3.06
C THR A 161 16.42 14.49 3.51
N ILE A 162 15.93 13.27 3.66
CA ILE A 162 14.54 13.04 4.08
C ILE A 162 14.41 13.27 5.60
N THR A 163 13.50 14.17 5.96
CA THR A 163 13.10 14.45 7.35
C THR A 163 11.61 14.15 7.52
N LYS A 164 11.10 14.16 8.75
CA LYS A 164 9.67 13.86 9.02
C LYS A 164 8.70 14.85 8.35
N SER A 165 9.16 16.05 8.02
CA SER A 165 8.37 17.11 7.37
C SER A 165 8.57 17.17 5.86
N THR A 166 9.45 16.33 5.30
CA THR A 166 9.73 16.32 3.87
C THR A 166 8.49 15.85 3.12
N LYS A 167 8.00 16.66 2.17
CA LYS A 167 6.87 16.28 1.34
C LYS A 167 7.23 15.07 0.46
N PRO A 168 6.29 14.15 0.20
CA PRO A 168 6.51 13.05 -0.73
C PRO A 168 6.85 13.55 -2.14
N TYR A 169 7.45 12.72 -3.00
CA TYR A 169 7.79 13.14 -4.36
C TYR A 169 6.53 13.27 -5.22
N TRP A 170 6.42 14.36 -5.98
CA TRP A 170 5.29 14.60 -6.87
C TRP A 170 5.50 13.88 -8.20
N LEU A 171 4.58 13.00 -8.57
CA LEU A 171 4.53 12.43 -9.92
C LEU A 171 3.41 13.08 -10.72
N LEU A 172 3.74 13.50 -11.95
CA LEU A 172 2.77 14.10 -12.84
C LEU A 172 1.76 13.05 -13.34
N ALA A 173 0.47 13.36 -13.25
CA ALA A 173 -0.57 12.53 -13.82
C ALA A 173 -0.69 12.77 -15.33
N ASP A 174 -0.69 11.68 -16.11
CA ASP A 174 -1.01 11.66 -17.53
C ASP A 174 -2.47 11.22 -17.69
N GLU A 175 -3.37 12.18 -17.52
CA GLU A 175 -4.80 11.96 -17.68
C GLU A 175 -5.19 11.98 -19.15
N SER A 176 -5.24 10.80 -19.74
CA SER A 176 -6.14 10.58 -20.87
C SER A 176 -7.59 10.82 -20.40
N PRO A 177 -8.42 11.59 -21.13
CA PRO A 177 -9.82 11.82 -20.74
C PRO A 177 -10.52 10.48 -20.53
N ALA A 178 -11.37 10.42 -19.50
CA ALA A 178 -12.04 9.19 -19.10
C ALA A 178 -12.81 8.59 -20.29
N LEU A 179 -12.99 7.27 -20.34
CA LEU A 179 -13.73 6.62 -21.44
C LEU A 179 -15.14 7.19 -21.57
N THR A 180 -15.79 7.53 -20.45
CA THR A 180 -17.09 8.20 -20.42
C THR A 180 -17.05 9.59 -21.07
N GLU A 181 -16.03 10.40 -20.78
CA GLU A 181 -15.84 11.70 -21.44
C GLU A 181 -15.58 11.54 -22.93
N ARG A 182 -14.84 10.51 -23.34
CA ARG A 182 -14.64 10.18 -24.76
C ARG A 182 -15.94 9.76 -25.43
N LEU A 183 -16.78 8.98 -24.76
CA LEU A 183 -18.10 8.58 -25.27
C LEU A 183 -19.03 9.79 -25.37
N GLU A 184 -19.07 10.67 -24.38
CA GLU A 184 -19.82 11.92 -24.43
C GLU A 184 -19.34 12.83 -25.56
N THR A 185 -18.02 12.94 -25.75
CA THR A 185 -17.43 13.72 -26.85
C THR A 185 -17.83 13.14 -28.21
N LEU A 186 -17.77 11.80 -28.36
CA LEU A 186 -18.19 11.13 -29.59
C LEU A 186 -19.69 11.26 -29.85
N VAL A 187 -20.53 11.14 -28.80
CA VAL A 187 -21.99 11.33 -28.93
C VAL A 187 -22.30 12.77 -29.32
N SER A 188 -21.65 13.74 -28.69
CA SER A 188 -21.78 15.17 -29.01
C SER A 188 -21.32 15.48 -30.44
N GLU A 189 -20.22 14.89 -30.91
CA GLU A 189 -19.73 15.03 -32.28
C GLU A 189 -20.68 14.40 -33.30
N LEU A 190 -21.29 13.25 -32.99
CA LEU A 190 -22.31 12.59 -33.82
C LEU A 190 -23.62 13.39 -33.88
N GLU A 191 -24.08 13.93 -32.75
CA GLU A 191 -25.26 14.81 -32.70
C GLU A 191 -25.04 16.09 -33.52
N GLY A 192 -23.84 16.67 -33.47
CA GLY A 192 -23.47 17.83 -34.28
C GLY A 192 -23.36 17.54 -35.78
N ALA A 193 -22.93 16.33 -36.15
CA ALA A 193 -22.79 15.91 -37.54
C ALA A 193 -24.11 15.44 -38.20
N LEU A 194 -25.12 15.06 -37.40
CA LEU A 194 -26.44 14.63 -37.87
C LEU A 194 -27.57 15.46 -37.26
N PRO A 195 -27.68 16.76 -37.59
CA PRO A 195 -28.79 17.58 -37.12
C PRO A 195 -30.09 17.11 -37.80
N GLY A 196 -30.92 16.34 -37.08
CA GLY A 196 -32.31 16.05 -37.46
C GLY A 196 -32.77 14.59 -37.53
N ILE A 197 -32.07 13.63 -36.91
CA ILE A 197 -32.52 12.20 -36.85
C ILE A 197 -33.08 11.79 -35.47
N LEU A 198 -33.07 12.69 -34.47
CA LEU A 198 -33.74 12.50 -33.18
C LEU A 198 -34.97 13.41 -33.04
#